data_AF-A0AA38IEP8-F1
#
_entry.id   AF-A0AA38IEP8-F1
#
_cell.length_a   1.000
_cell.length_b   1.000
_cell.length_c   1.000
_cell.angle_alpha   90.00
_cell.angle_beta   90.00
_cell.angle_gamma   90.00
#
_symmetry.space_group_name_H-M   'P 1'
#
loop_
_entity.id
_entity.type
_entity.pdbx_description
1 polymer ?
#
loop_
_entity_poly.entity_id
_entity_poly.type
_entity_poly.pdbx_seq_one_letter_code
_entity_poly.pdbx_strand_id
1 'polypeptide(L)'
;MDFDDILEELGELGKYQTVTYILICIPVLFAAANSLSYVFTAGTPNYRCFIPECEEPQNTSYEVPWIHWAIPNEDSSEVLESKSYYCDRFSVNQSLANGTCYKDLFTTHIEKCNEWIFDHTERTIVNDVST
;
A
#
# COMPACT_ATOMS: atom_id res chain seq x y z
N MET A 1 4.89 24.28 53.67
CA MET A 1 5.66 23.51 52.68
C MET A 1 4.90 23.66 51.40
N ASP A 2 5.24 24.71 50.66
CA ASP A 2 4.73 24.92 49.33
C ASP A 2 5.42 23.93 48.40
N PHE A 3 4.66 23.41 47.42
CA PHE A 3 5.19 22.46 46.44
C PHE A 3 6.38 23.03 45.65
N ASP A 4 6.46 24.35 45.55
CA ASP A 4 7.52 25.09 44.87
C ASP A 4 8.86 24.99 45.61
N ASP A 5 8.88 24.91 46.94
CA ASP A 5 10.11 24.74 47.73
C ASP A 5 10.76 23.37 47.45
N ILE A 6 9.93 22.32 47.26
CA ILE A 6 10.38 20.95 46.96
C ILE A 6 10.96 20.86 45.54
N LEU A 7 10.45 21.68 44.62
CA LEU A 7 10.93 21.75 43.24
C LEU A 7 12.27 22.50 43.14
N GLU A 8 12.52 23.47 44.01
CA GLU A 8 13.80 24.19 44.09
C GLU A 8 14.90 23.31 44.73
N GLU A 9 14.53 22.45 45.68
CA GLU A 9 15.42 21.53 46.38
C GLU A 9 15.77 20.26 45.58
N LEU A 10 15.03 19.98 44.50
CA LEU A 10 15.33 18.94 43.50
C LEU A 10 16.49 19.30 42.56
N GLY A 11 16.94 20.56 42.59
CA GLY A 11 18.16 21.05 41.93
C GLY A 11 18.07 21.16 40.41
N GLU A 12 18.74 22.16 39.85
CA GLU A 12 19.08 22.22 38.42
C GLU A 12 19.57 20.84 37.94
N LEU A 13 18.76 20.17 37.11
CA LEU A 13 19.04 18.91 36.39
C LEU A 13 20.41 18.28 36.69
N GLY A 14 20.50 17.48 37.75
CA GLY A 14 21.74 16.78 38.10
C GLY A 14 22.18 15.83 36.97
N LYS A 15 23.50 15.61 36.82
CA LYS A 15 24.05 14.69 35.79
C LYS A 15 23.38 13.31 35.81
N TYR A 16 23.07 12.80 37.01
CA TYR A 16 22.40 11.51 37.20
C TYR A 16 20.92 11.52 36.76
N GLN A 17 20.18 12.58 37.08
CA GLN A 17 18.79 12.76 36.59
C GLN A 17 18.77 12.88 35.06
N THR A 18 19.72 13.61 34.47
CA THR A 18 19.83 13.76 33.02
C THR A 18 20.12 12.43 32.32
N VAL A 19 21.08 11.65 32.83
CA VAL A 19 21.40 10.31 32.27
C VAL A 19 20.20 9.37 32.40
N THR A 20 19.53 9.35 33.56
CA THR A 20 18.35 8.51 33.78
C THR A 20 17.20 8.91 32.86
N TYR A 21 16.97 10.21 32.67
CA TYR A 21 15.95 10.72 31.75
C TYR A 21 16.25 10.33 30.30
N ILE A 22 17.50 10.47 29.85
CA ILE A 22 17.92 10.03 28.51
C ILE A 22 17.73 8.53 28.34
N LEU A 23 18.13 7.71 29.33
CA LEU A 23 17.97 6.26 29.30
C LEU A 23 16.49 5.84 29.21
N ILE A 24 15.58 6.58 29.84
CA ILE A 24 14.13 6.36 29.74
C ILE A 24 13.57 6.88 28.40
N CYS A 25 14.09 7.98 27.88
CA CYS A 25 13.67 8.51 26.58
C CYS A 25 14.04 7.61 25.41
N ILE A 26 15.19 6.92 25.44
CA ILE A 26 15.64 6.03 24.36
C ILE A 26 14.56 5.00 23.94
N PRO A 27 14.00 4.16 24.83
CA PRO A 27 12.97 3.19 24.43
C PRO A 27 11.67 3.86 23.96
N VAL A 28 11.32 5.03 24.51
CA VAL A 28 10.14 5.80 24.07
C VAL A 28 10.32 6.32 22.64
N LEU A 29 11.51 6.82 22.31
CA LEU A 29 11.86 7.26 20.96
C LEU A 29 11.80 6.11 19.96
N PHE A 30 12.33 4.94 20.32
CA PHE A 30 12.25 3.76 19.45
C PHE A 30 10.80 3.29 19.24
N ALA A 31 9.97 3.29 20.29
CA ALA A 31 8.55 2.95 20.15
C ALA A 31 7.81 3.95 19.23
N ALA A 32 8.05 5.25 19.40
CA ALA A 32 7.48 6.29 18.55
C ALA A 32 7.97 6.19 17.09
N ALA A 33 9.27 5.94 16.88
CA ALA A 33 9.87 5.76 15.56
C ALA A 33 9.29 4.54 14.83
N ASN A 34 9.03 3.44 15.54
CA ASN A 34 8.39 2.26 14.95
C ASN A 34 6.95 2.55 14.49
N SER A 35 6.17 3.26 15.33
CA SER A 35 4.82 3.70 14.98
C SER A 35 4.82 4.63 13.76
N LEU A 36 5.76 5.56 13.69
CA LEU A 36 5.91 6.46 12.55
C LEU A 36 6.35 5.71 11.28
N SER A 37 7.22 4.71 11.40
CA SER A 37 7.68 3.90 10.28
C SER A 37 6.53 3.13 9.62
N TYR A 38 5.55 2.67 10.42
CA TYR A 38 4.38 1.97 9.91
C TYR A 38 3.60 2.80 8.87
N VAL A 39 3.49 4.12 9.08
CA VAL A 39 2.80 5.02 8.14
C VAL A 39 3.45 5.01 6.76
N PHE A 40 4.76 4.83 6.69
CA PHE A 40 5.50 4.77 5.43
C PHE A 40 5.55 3.37 4.82
N THR A 41 5.52 2.31 5.64
CA THR A 41 5.58 0.92 5.14
C THR A 41 4.20 0.34 4.81
N ALA A 42 3.13 0.81 5.44
CA ALA A 42 1.78 0.27 5.26
C ALA A 42 1.04 0.89 4.05
N GLY A 43 1.65 1.86 3.38
CA GLY A 43 1.11 2.43 2.15
C GLY A 43 1.17 1.42 1.01
N THR A 44 0.04 0.79 0.69
CA THR A 44 -0.10 -0.02 -0.52
C THR A 44 -0.38 0.91 -1.70
N PRO A 45 0.51 0.99 -2.70
CA PRO A 45 0.25 1.77 -3.91
C PRO A 45 -0.97 1.20 -4.63
N ASN A 46 -1.62 2.00 -5.47
CA ASN A 46 -2.64 1.45 -6.35
C ASN A 46 -1.98 0.50 -7.36
N TYR A 47 -2.60 -0.65 -7.56
CA TYR A 47 -2.12 -1.69 -8.47
C TYR A 47 -3.32 -2.32 -9.17
N ARG A 48 -3.08 -2.85 -10.36
CA ARG A 48 -4.08 -3.60 -11.13
C ARG A 48 -3.49 -4.88 -11.65
N CYS A 49 -4.37 -5.80 -12.06
CA CYS A 49 -3.95 -7.03 -12.69
C CYS A 49 -3.35 -6.78 -14.09
N PHE A 50 -2.29 -7.52 -14.42
CA PHE A 50 -1.71 -7.61 -15.76
C PHE A 50 -2.48 -8.60 -16.64
N ILE A 51 -2.81 -8.18 -17.86
CA ILE A 51 -3.57 -8.95 -18.85
C ILE A 51 -2.67 -9.29 -20.05
N PRO A 52 -1.99 -10.45 -20.06
CA PRO A 52 -1.02 -10.82 -21.08
C PRO A 52 -1.61 -10.92 -22.50
N GLU A 53 -2.92 -11.10 -22.63
CA GLU A 53 -3.62 -11.17 -23.93
C GLU A 53 -3.77 -9.79 -24.59
N CYS A 54 -3.51 -8.73 -23.83
CA CYS A 54 -3.91 -7.36 -24.12
C CYS A 54 -2.75 -6.36 -24.06
N GLU A 55 -1.73 -6.66 -23.29
CA GLU A 55 -0.63 -5.76 -22.98
C GLU A 55 0.67 -6.54 -22.80
N GLU A 56 1.78 -5.84 -23.01
CA GLU A 56 3.12 -6.34 -22.75
C GLU A 56 3.67 -5.68 -21.48
N PRO A 57 4.45 -6.39 -20.64
CA PRO A 57 4.89 -5.86 -19.33
C PRO A 57 5.72 -4.57 -19.44
N GLN A 58 6.44 -4.37 -20.55
CA GLN A 58 7.36 -3.25 -20.74
C GLN A 58 6.73 -2.02 -21.40
N ASN A 59 5.53 -2.15 -21.97
CA ASN A 59 4.91 -1.10 -22.77
C ASN A 59 3.45 -0.87 -22.33
N THR A 60 3.22 -0.93 -21.03
CA THR A 60 1.89 -0.70 -20.47
C THR A 60 1.90 0.37 -19.39
N SER A 61 0.75 1.00 -19.21
CA SER A 61 0.50 2.03 -18.21
C SER A 61 -0.57 1.54 -17.24
N TYR A 62 -0.60 2.08 -16.03
CA TYR A 62 -1.64 1.75 -15.06
C TYR A 62 -3.05 2.07 -15.59
N GLU A 63 -3.24 3.20 -16.25
CA GLU A 63 -4.55 3.56 -16.84
C GLU A 63 -4.67 3.08 -18.29
N VAL A 64 -5.65 2.21 -18.55
CA VAL A 64 -5.96 1.68 -19.89
C VAL A 64 -7.47 1.75 -20.15
N PRO A 65 -7.91 2.08 -21.37
CA PRO A 65 -9.33 2.35 -21.66
C PRO A 65 -10.24 1.11 -21.55
N TRP A 66 -9.69 -0.10 -21.70
CA TRP A 66 -10.43 -1.37 -21.69
C TRP A 66 -10.55 -2.00 -20.29
N ILE A 67 -9.98 -1.36 -19.26
CA ILE A 67 -9.86 -1.95 -17.92
C ILE A 67 -11.21 -2.35 -17.32
N HIS A 68 -12.26 -1.59 -17.59
CA HIS A 68 -13.61 -1.82 -17.07
C HIS A 68 -14.25 -3.12 -17.55
N TRP A 69 -13.71 -3.75 -18.59
CA TRP A 69 -14.16 -5.05 -19.10
C TRP A 69 -13.26 -6.20 -18.66
N ALA A 70 -12.02 -5.89 -18.26
CA ALA A 70 -11.02 -6.87 -17.85
C ALA A 70 -11.05 -7.18 -16.35
N ILE A 71 -11.45 -6.22 -15.53
CA ILE A 71 -11.49 -6.34 -14.06
C ILE A 71 -12.90 -6.05 -13.55
N PRO A 72 -13.45 -6.86 -12.63
CA PRO A 72 -14.74 -6.61 -12.00
C PRO A 72 -14.70 -5.31 -11.18
N ASN A 73 -15.62 -4.38 -11.45
CA ASN A 73 -15.72 -3.09 -10.76
C ASN A 73 -16.61 -3.13 -9.50
N GLU A 74 -16.39 -2.14 -8.65
CA GLU A 74 -16.81 -1.93 -7.25
C GLU A 74 -18.33 -1.76 -6.97
N ASP A 75 -19.22 -1.88 -7.96
CA ASP A 75 -20.64 -1.49 -7.78
C ASP A 75 -21.48 -2.45 -6.92
N SER A 76 -20.88 -3.46 -6.28
CA SER A 76 -21.52 -4.18 -5.18
C SER A 76 -20.99 -3.66 -3.85
N SER A 77 -21.64 -2.58 -3.39
CA SER A 77 -21.69 -2.20 -1.99
C SER A 77 -21.82 -3.45 -1.10
N GLU A 78 -20.84 -3.71 -0.24
CA GLU A 78 -21.02 -3.96 1.19
C GLU A 78 -19.69 -4.41 1.83
N VAL A 79 -19.15 -3.51 2.65
CA VAL A 79 -18.69 -3.79 4.03
C VAL A 79 -17.45 -4.68 4.20
N LEU A 80 -16.43 -4.07 4.82
CA LEU A 80 -15.10 -4.56 5.27
C LEU A 80 -13.98 -4.64 4.21
N GLU A 81 -13.16 -3.57 4.20
CA GLU A 81 -11.68 -3.57 4.30
C GLU A 81 -10.85 -4.60 3.53
N SER A 82 -11.38 -5.20 2.48
CA SER A 82 -10.60 -6.00 1.57
C SER A 82 -10.79 -5.45 0.17
N LYS A 83 -9.80 -4.69 -0.29
CA LYS A 83 -9.50 -4.45 -1.71
C LYS A 83 -9.16 -5.79 -2.42
N SER A 84 -9.96 -6.85 -2.20
CA SER A 84 -9.74 -8.20 -2.75
C SER A 84 -9.94 -8.26 -4.26
N TYR A 85 -10.57 -7.23 -4.85
CA TYR A 85 -11.00 -7.20 -6.24
C TYR A 85 -9.89 -6.83 -7.23
N TYR A 86 -8.69 -6.44 -6.77
CA TYR A 86 -7.52 -6.26 -7.63
C TYR A 86 -6.73 -7.57 -7.88
N CYS A 87 -7.10 -8.65 -7.19
CA CYS A 87 -6.50 -9.97 -7.38
C CYS A 87 -7.28 -10.84 -8.37
N ASP A 88 -8.37 -10.33 -8.91
CA ASP A 88 -9.30 -11.06 -9.77
C ASP A 88 -9.42 -10.38 -11.13
N ARG A 89 -9.48 -11.17 -12.19
CA ARG A 89 -9.67 -10.70 -13.57
C ARG A 89 -10.70 -11.56 -14.29
N PHE A 90 -11.31 -11.03 -15.33
CA PHE A 90 -12.17 -11.80 -16.21
C PHE A 90 -11.32 -12.68 -17.13
N SER A 91 -11.72 -13.94 -17.29
CA SER A 91 -11.02 -14.85 -18.18
C SER A 91 -11.25 -14.48 -19.64
N VAL A 92 -10.21 -14.71 -20.44
CA VAL A 92 -10.21 -14.35 -21.86
C VAL A 92 -10.57 -15.55 -22.73
N ASN A 93 -11.38 -15.31 -23.76
CA ASN A 93 -11.56 -16.29 -24.82
C ASN A 93 -10.34 -16.27 -25.75
N GLN A 94 -9.45 -17.26 -25.59
CA GLN A 94 -8.19 -17.33 -26.35
C GLN A 94 -8.37 -17.37 -27.87
N SER A 95 -9.53 -17.82 -28.37
CA SER A 95 -9.82 -17.87 -29.81
C SER A 95 -9.98 -16.48 -30.45
N LEU A 96 -10.20 -15.47 -29.62
CA LEU A 96 -10.47 -14.07 -29.98
C LEU A 96 -9.26 -13.16 -29.67
N ALA A 97 -8.21 -13.70 -29.04
CA ALA A 97 -7.01 -12.96 -28.65
C ALA A 97 -6.13 -12.65 -29.88
N ASN A 98 -6.39 -11.50 -30.52
CA ASN A 98 -5.62 -11.01 -31.68
C ASN A 98 -4.70 -9.83 -31.33
N GLY A 99 -4.41 -9.60 -30.05
CA GLY A 99 -3.61 -8.45 -29.58
C GLY A 99 -4.39 -7.12 -29.51
N THR A 100 -5.70 -7.15 -29.70
CA THR A 100 -6.59 -5.99 -29.53
C THR A 100 -7.55 -6.22 -28.37
N CYS A 101 -7.65 -5.26 -27.45
CA CYS A 101 -8.51 -5.36 -26.27
C CYS A 101 -9.90 -4.79 -26.54
N TYR A 102 -10.86 -5.67 -26.76
CA TYR A 102 -12.27 -5.34 -26.90
C TYR A 102 -13.10 -6.09 -25.87
N LYS A 103 -14.31 -5.58 -25.61
CA LYS A 103 -15.22 -6.12 -24.60
C LYS A 103 -15.52 -7.62 -24.78
N ASP A 104 -15.75 -8.06 -26.03
CA ASP A 104 -16.14 -9.45 -26.33
C ASP A 104 -15.00 -10.47 -26.14
N LEU A 105 -13.78 -10.01 -25.86
CA LEU A 105 -12.66 -10.87 -25.49
C LEU A 105 -12.84 -11.46 -24.09
N PHE A 106 -13.49 -10.71 -23.19
CA PHE A 106 -13.64 -11.05 -21.78
C PHE A 106 -14.92 -11.84 -21.52
N THR A 107 -14.80 -12.89 -20.71
CA THR A 107 -15.90 -13.76 -20.28
C THR A 107 -16.39 -13.34 -18.90
N THR A 108 -17.56 -13.80 -18.48
CA THR A 108 -18.07 -13.58 -17.11
C THR A 108 -17.39 -14.43 -16.03
N HIS A 109 -16.47 -15.32 -16.42
CA HIS A 109 -15.74 -16.18 -15.48
C HIS A 109 -14.57 -15.42 -14.87
N ILE A 110 -14.42 -15.51 -13.55
CA ILE A 110 -13.39 -14.80 -12.79
C ILE A 110 -12.21 -15.75 -12.52
N GLU A 111 -11.00 -15.27 -12.73
CA GLU A 111 -9.76 -15.99 -12.44
C GLU A 111 -8.78 -15.13 -11.62
N LYS A 112 -7.85 -15.80 -10.94
CA LYS A 112 -6.87 -15.13 -10.09
C LYS A 112 -5.77 -14.49 -10.94
N CYS A 113 -5.36 -13.30 -10.53
CA CYS A 113 -4.27 -12.57 -11.12
C CYS A 113 -2.90 -13.10 -10.64
N ASN A 114 -1.94 -13.19 -11.56
CA ASN A 114 -0.58 -13.66 -11.27
C ASN A 114 0.48 -12.55 -11.30
N GLU A 115 0.20 -11.45 -12.01
CA GLU A 115 1.14 -10.35 -12.25
C GLU A 115 0.42 -9.02 -12.11
N TRP A 116 1.12 -7.99 -11.63
CA TRP A 116 0.53 -6.70 -11.30
C TRP A 116 1.27 -5.54 -11.95
N ILE A 117 0.51 -4.54 -12.36
CA ILE A 117 1.01 -3.24 -12.81
C ILE A 117 0.69 -2.21 -11.74
N PHE A 118 1.72 -1.53 -11.26
CA PHE A 118 1.62 -0.52 -10.22
C PHE A 118 1.40 0.87 -10.83
N ASP A 119 0.65 1.71 -10.12
CA ASP A 119 0.56 3.13 -10.43
C ASP A 119 1.85 3.83 -10.01
N HIS A 120 2.50 4.52 -10.95
CA HIS A 120 3.74 5.27 -10.71
C HIS A 120 3.51 6.74 -10.35
N THR A 121 2.26 7.21 -10.28
CA THR A 121 1.94 8.55 -9.76
C THR A 121 2.25 8.66 -8.27
N GLU A 122 2.11 7.56 -7.53
CA GLU A 122 2.46 7.45 -6.13
C GLU A 122 3.75 6.61 -5.95
N ARG A 123 4.65 7.08 -5.07
CA ARG A 123 5.88 6.36 -4.74
C ARG A 123 5.79 5.75 -3.35
N THR A 124 5.89 4.43 -3.30
CA THR A 124 5.95 3.66 -2.06
C THR A 124 7.10 2.66 -2.14
N ILE A 125 7.54 2.15 -0.99
CA ILE A 125 8.61 1.15 -0.90
C ILE A 125 8.27 -0.10 -1.74
N VAL A 126 6.99 -0.44 -1.85
CA VAL A 126 6.51 -1.56 -2.66
C VAL A 126 6.77 -1.33 -4.15
N ASN A 127 6.52 -0.11 -4.65
CA ASN A 127 6.75 0.24 -6.06
C ASN A 127 8.25 0.21 -6.40
N ASP A 128 9.09 0.75 -5.51
CA ASP A 128 10.53 0.86 -5.72
C ASP A 128 11.27 -0.50 -5.78
N VAL A 129 10.80 -1.52 -5.08
CA VAL A 129 11.41 -2.87 -5.06
C VAL A 129 10.91 -3.75 -6.22
N SER A 130 9.80 -3.37 -6.85
CA SER A 130 9.15 -4.16 -7.91
C SER A 130 9.64 -3.82 -9.32
N THR A 131 10.53 -2.82 -9.47
CA THR A 131 11.15 -2.39 -10.74
C THR A 131 12.50 -3.05 -10.94
#